data_AF-A0A1Y5S2F7-F1
#
_entry.id   AF-A0A1Y5S2F7-F1
#
_cell.length_a   1.000
_cell.length_b   1.000
_cell.length_c   1.000
_cell.angle_alpha   90.00
_cell.angle_beta   90.00
_cell.angle_gamma   90.00
#
_symmetry.space_group_name_H-M   'P 1'
#
loop_
_entity.id
_entity.type
_entity.pdbx_description
1 polymer ?
#
loop_
_entity_poly.entity_id
_entity_poly.type
_entity_poly.pdbx_seq_one_letter_code
_entity_poly.pdbx_strand_id
1 'polypeptide(L)'
;MIRPSHEVLAVVRRWNKAVHRKDGDTLTNMLSRSEHLRYQGSAEGESWSGQLFRQGFGEHVREIPDYDWEEHALEAFECGDVAWAHCLATLTFPNTASQFLHRFTFVLHLEEGNWRMVQLHVSNPLPNMDKMGADHHALDDLIEAARADNVMQGQSGVATVMFTDIVGSSVIAETVGDITWSRCVGEHIEMVRACVEVNGGRMIKSLGDGTMCTFTSARAAMTCAQEIQLGMQNTAAEPRIQIRIGLHTGEVIDTGADFFGTVVNKAARIANLAGPEEIRISDATRLMIGTDANFSFSDQTRGPLRGLDGSHTTHLLNWRTPAPD
;
A
#
# COMPACT_ATOMS: atom_id res chain seq x y z
N MET A 1 -1.69 2.21 36.86
CA MET A 1 -0.77 1.13 37.31
C MET A 1 -1.02 -0.05 36.41
N ILE A 2 0.05 -0.66 35.86
CA ILE A 2 -0.06 -1.81 34.96
C ILE A 2 -0.43 -3.05 35.79
N ARG A 3 -1.38 -3.84 35.31
CA ARG A 3 -1.77 -5.12 35.94
C ARG A 3 -2.11 -6.18 34.89
N PRO A 4 -1.97 -7.48 35.22
CA PRO A 4 -2.52 -8.56 34.38
C PRO A 4 -4.02 -8.39 34.18
N SER A 5 -4.52 -8.70 32.97
CA SER A 5 -5.94 -8.57 32.62
C SER A 5 -6.54 -9.88 32.14
N HIS A 6 -7.42 -10.47 32.97
CA HIS A 6 -8.19 -11.66 32.58
C HIS A 6 -9.27 -11.35 31.52
N GLU A 7 -9.79 -10.12 31.51
CA GLU A 7 -10.79 -9.69 30.54
C GLU A 7 -10.20 -9.59 29.14
N VAL A 8 -9.05 -8.91 29.01
CA VAL A 8 -8.35 -8.78 27.73
C VAL A 8 -7.87 -10.15 27.24
N LEU A 9 -7.42 -11.02 28.13
CA LEU A 9 -7.08 -12.41 27.79
C LEU A 9 -8.28 -13.15 27.18
N ALA A 10 -9.48 -13.00 27.76
CA ALA A 10 -10.70 -13.60 27.22
C ALA A 10 -11.11 -13.00 25.86
N VAL A 11 -10.90 -11.70 25.66
CA VAL A 11 -11.08 -11.02 24.37
C VAL A 11 -10.15 -11.63 23.32
N VAL A 12 -8.86 -11.80 23.59
CA VAL A 12 -7.92 -12.38 22.61
C VAL A 12 -8.19 -13.85 22.32
N ARG A 13 -8.62 -14.64 23.31
CA ARG A 13 -9.03 -16.04 23.05
C ARG A 13 -10.24 -16.11 22.13
N ARG A 14 -11.22 -15.23 22.33
CA ARG A 14 -12.39 -15.13 21.46
C ARG A 14 -11.99 -14.69 20.04
N TRP A 15 -11.02 -13.78 19.94
CA TRP A 15 -10.45 -13.38 18.66
C TRP A 15 -9.82 -14.58 17.94
N ASN A 16 -8.89 -15.29 18.57
CA ASN A 16 -8.23 -16.45 17.96
C ASN A 16 -9.25 -17.51 17.51
N LYS A 17 -10.28 -17.75 18.33
CA LYS A 17 -11.37 -18.67 18.00
C LYS A 17 -12.22 -18.19 16.81
N ALA A 18 -12.49 -16.89 16.71
CA ALA A 18 -13.21 -16.31 15.59
C ALA A 18 -12.38 -16.36 14.29
N VAL A 19 -11.05 -16.12 14.38
CA VAL A 19 -10.12 -16.31 13.25
C VAL A 19 -10.17 -17.75 12.76
N HIS A 20 -9.98 -18.73 13.66
CA HIS A 20 -9.99 -20.14 13.31
C HIS A 20 -11.33 -20.62 12.73
N ARG A 21 -12.45 -20.02 13.16
CA ARG A 21 -13.80 -20.32 12.65
C ARG A 21 -14.17 -19.55 11.39
N LYS A 22 -13.31 -18.64 10.92
CA LYS A 22 -13.59 -17.74 9.80
C LYS A 22 -14.84 -16.89 10.02
N ASP A 23 -15.10 -16.51 11.27
CA ASP A 23 -16.24 -15.70 11.71
C ASP A 23 -15.93 -14.20 11.55
N GLY A 24 -16.10 -13.71 10.33
CA GLY A 24 -15.78 -12.33 9.96
C GLY A 24 -16.57 -11.27 10.74
N ASP A 25 -17.86 -11.50 10.99
CA ASP A 25 -18.72 -10.55 11.70
C ASP A 25 -18.27 -10.34 13.14
N THR A 26 -17.92 -11.42 13.84
CA THR A 26 -17.36 -11.33 15.18
C THR A 26 -16.05 -10.54 15.18
N LEU A 27 -15.15 -10.82 14.23
CA LEU A 27 -13.85 -10.15 14.13
C LEU A 27 -13.99 -8.64 13.87
N THR A 28 -14.82 -8.24 12.91
CA THR A 28 -15.09 -6.83 12.60
C THR A 28 -15.67 -6.08 13.81
N ASN A 29 -16.47 -6.73 14.65
CA ASN A 29 -17.01 -6.12 15.88
C ASN A 29 -15.97 -5.95 17.00
N MET A 30 -14.90 -6.75 16.98
CA MET A 30 -13.81 -6.68 17.96
C MET A 30 -12.74 -5.64 17.58
N LEU A 31 -12.72 -5.19 16.33
CA LEU A 31 -11.84 -4.13 15.84
C LEU A 31 -12.37 -2.73 16.20
N SER A 32 -11.45 -1.85 16.58
CA SER A 32 -11.67 -0.45 16.94
C SER A 32 -12.32 0.37 15.82
N ARG A 33 -13.18 1.32 16.19
CA ARG A 33 -13.74 2.29 15.23
C ARG A 33 -12.82 3.50 14.99
N SER A 34 -11.66 3.54 15.64
CA SER A 34 -10.66 4.59 15.47
C SER A 34 -10.12 4.63 14.04
N GLU A 35 -9.82 5.84 13.55
CA GLU A 35 -9.05 6.04 12.33
C GLU A 35 -7.61 5.53 12.46
N HIS A 36 -7.11 5.42 13.69
CA HIS A 36 -5.79 4.90 14.01
C HIS A 36 -5.73 3.38 14.13
N LEU A 37 -6.81 2.66 13.78
CA LEU A 37 -6.77 1.21 13.70
C LEU A 37 -5.66 0.77 12.74
N ARG A 38 -4.80 -0.17 13.16
CA ARG A 38 -3.65 -0.65 12.38
C ARG A 38 -3.55 -2.17 12.40
N TYR A 39 -3.13 -2.73 11.27
CA TYR A 39 -2.63 -4.08 11.16
C TYR A 39 -1.22 -4.05 10.57
N GLN A 40 -0.32 -4.86 11.13
CA GLN A 40 1.00 -5.09 10.60
C GLN A 40 1.25 -6.59 10.47
N GLY A 41 1.60 -7.04 9.27
CA GLY A 41 2.05 -8.39 8.97
C GLY A 41 3.57 -8.46 8.76
N SER A 42 4.03 -9.63 8.35
CA SER A 42 5.44 -9.95 8.17
C SER A 42 5.92 -9.80 6.72
N ALA A 43 5.01 -9.86 5.75
CA ALA A 43 5.35 -9.70 4.35
C ALA A 43 5.28 -8.23 3.90
N GLU A 44 6.00 -7.92 2.83
CA GLU A 44 5.99 -6.60 2.19
C GLU A 44 4.57 -6.25 1.74
N GLY A 45 4.10 -5.04 2.08
CA GLY A 45 2.73 -4.60 1.80
C GLY A 45 1.67 -5.02 2.82
N GLU A 46 1.99 -5.87 3.82
CA GLU A 46 1.05 -6.22 4.90
C GLU A 46 0.96 -5.12 5.98
N SER A 47 0.70 -3.88 5.58
CA SER A 47 0.43 -2.78 6.50
C SER A 47 -0.88 -2.13 6.13
N TRP A 48 -1.88 -2.31 6.98
CA TRP A 48 -3.25 -1.84 6.73
C TRP A 48 -3.73 -0.95 7.85
N SER A 49 -4.65 -0.03 7.54
CA SER A 49 -5.14 0.94 8.52
C SER A 49 -6.55 1.42 8.30
N GLY A 50 -7.16 1.91 9.37
CA GLY A 50 -8.45 2.61 9.35
C GLY A 50 -9.64 1.68 9.13
N GLN A 51 -10.77 2.29 8.78
CA GLN A 51 -12.06 1.60 8.71
C GLN A 51 -12.20 0.66 7.51
N LEU A 52 -11.43 0.86 6.44
CA LEU A 52 -11.37 -0.06 5.31
C LEU A 52 -10.81 -1.42 5.73
N PHE A 53 -9.72 -1.44 6.50
CA PHE A 53 -9.20 -2.66 7.11
C PHE A 53 -10.26 -3.34 7.98
N ARG A 54 -10.97 -2.58 8.83
CA ARG A 54 -12.01 -3.12 9.71
C ARG A 54 -13.15 -3.81 8.95
N GLN A 55 -13.58 -3.23 7.84
CA GLN A 55 -14.64 -3.78 6.99
C GLN A 55 -14.15 -5.01 6.22
N GLY A 56 -12.89 -5.01 5.76
CA GLY A 56 -12.37 -6.09 4.92
C GLY A 56 -11.76 -7.28 5.67
N PHE A 57 -11.41 -7.12 6.94
CA PHE A 57 -10.69 -8.15 7.69
C PHE A 57 -11.45 -9.48 7.80
N GLY A 58 -12.79 -9.42 7.91
CA GLY A 58 -13.60 -10.62 8.02
C GLY A 58 -13.56 -11.54 6.80
N GLU A 59 -13.26 -10.99 5.62
CA GLU A 59 -13.14 -11.74 4.37
C GLU A 59 -11.71 -12.25 4.17
N HIS A 60 -10.71 -11.45 4.51
CA HIS A 60 -9.31 -11.87 4.54
C HIS A 60 -9.11 -13.16 5.33
N VAL A 61 -9.75 -13.26 6.50
CA VAL A 61 -9.64 -14.46 7.34
C VAL A 61 -10.26 -15.70 6.68
N ARG A 62 -11.27 -15.55 5.81
CA ARG A 62 -11.89 -16.71 5.11
C ARG A 62 -10.94 -17.34 4.11
N GLU A 63 -10.04 -16.53 3.56
CA GLU A 63 -9.03 -16.98 2.61
C GLU A 63 -7.87 -17.71 3.25
N ILE A 64 -7.64 -17.49 4.55
CA ILE A 64 -6.59 -18.18 5.27
C ILE A 64 -6.87 -19.69 5.15
N PRO A 65 -5.94 -20.49 4.60
CA PRO A 65 -6.12 -21.94 4.49
C PRO A 65 -6.38 -22.52 5.88
N ASP A 66 -7.06 -23.65 5.94
CA ASP A 66 -7.25 -24.32 7.23
C ASP A 66 -5.88 -24.69 7.82
N TYR A 67 -5.74 -24.47 9.12
CA TYR A 67 -4.51 -24.67 9.86
C TYR A 67 -4.80 -25.26 11.24
N ASP A 68 -3.87 -26.06 11.72
CA ASP A 68 -3.83 -26.46 13.13
C ASP A 68 -3.10 -25.41 13.96
N TRP A 69 -3.59 -25.18 15.17
CA TRP A 69 -3.10 -24.16 16.08
C TRP A 69 -2.62 -24.78 17.38
N GLU A 70 -1.37 -24.50 17.75
CA GLU A 70 -0.79 -24.87 19.03
C GLU A 70 -0.35 -23.60 19.79
N GLU A 71 -1.09 -23.24 20.85
CA GLU A 71 -0.76 -22.08 21.70
C GLU A 71 0.38 -22.43 22.68
N HIS A 72 1.49 -21.69 22.61
CA HIS A 72 2.62 -21.82 23.54
C HIS A 72 2.53 -20.82 24.69
N ALA A 73 2.08 -19.60 24.40
CA ALA A 73 1.91 -18.55 25.39
C ALA A 73 0.79 -17.59 25.01
N LEU A 74 0.07 -17.10 26.01
CA LEU A 74 -0.87 -15.99 25.89
C LEU A 74 -0.91 -15.23 27.22
N GLU A 75 -0.49 -13.96 27.19
CA GLU A 75 -0.59 -13.08 28.35
C GLU A 75 -1.17 -11.73 27.93
N ALA A 76 -1.86 -11.09 28.87
CA ALA A 76 -2.52 -9.81 28.67
C ALA A 76 -2.40 -8.91 29.89
N PHE A 77 -2.25 -7.62 29.64
CA PHE A 77 -2.08 -6.58 30.65
C PHE A 77 -2.93 -5.36 30.30
N GLU A 78 -3.26 -4.56 31.31
CA GLU A 78 -4.01 -3.33 31.14
C GLU A 78 -3.47 -2.21 32.04
N CYS A 79 -3.68 -0.97 31.62
CA CYS A 79 -3.43 0.23 32.39
C CYS A 79 -4.43 1.31 32.02
N GLY A 80 -5.47 1.48 32.86
CA GLY A 80 -6.55 2.42 32.57
C GLY A 80 -7.44 1.91 31.44
N ASP A 81 -7.59 2.71 30.39
CA ASP A 81 -8.38 2.44 29.19
C ASP A 81 -7.56 1.82 28.04
N VAL A 82 -6.29 1.50 28.28
CA VAL A 82 -5.41 0.84 27.31
C VAL A 82 -5.02 -0.53 27.82
N ALA A 83 -4.99 -1.51 26.92
CA ALA A 83 -4.51 -2.85 27.19
C ALA A 83 -3.66 -3.38 26.05
N TRP A 84 -2.86 -4.40 26.35
CA TRP A 84 -2.11 -5.12 25.35
C TRP A 84 -2.04 -6.60 25.71
N ALA A 85 -1.90 -7.41 24.68
CA ALA A 85 -1.70 -8.84 24.83
C ALA A 85 -0.69 -9.33 23.81
N HIS A 86 -0.05 -10.43 24.14
CA HIS A 86 0.84 -11.12 23.23
C HIS A 86 0.53 -12.61 23.24
N CYS A 87 0.64 -13.22 22.07
CA CYS A 87 0.45 -14.65 21.90
C CYS A 87 1.60 -15.22 21.08
N LEU A 88 2.09 -16.37 21.52
CA LEU A 88 3.05 -17.18 20.79
C LEU A 88 2.37 -18.51 20.46
N ALA A 89 2.30 -18.85 19.18
CA ALA A 89 1.65 -20.08 18.75
C ALA A 89 2.35 -20.64 17.51
N THR A 90 2.32 -21.95 17.37
CA THR A 90 2.73 -22.62 16.14
C THR A 90 1.51 -22.89 15.29
N LEU A 91 1.56 -22.47 14.02
CA LEU A 91 0.53 -22.78 13.03
C LEU A 91 1.09 -23.85 12.11
N THR A 92 0.26 -24.87 11.84
CA THR A 92 0.58 -25.93 10.88
C THR A 92 -0.40 -25.88 9.74
N PHE A 93 0.08 -25.76 8.50
CA PHE A 93 -0.74 -25.73 7.30
C PHE A 93 -0.67 -27.11 6.62
N PRO A 94 -1.73 -27.95 6.70
CA PRO A 94 -1.68 -29.33 6.18
C PRO A 94 -1.42 -29.38 4.68
N ASN A 95 -1.92 -28.39 3.93
CA ASN A 95 -1.81 -28.33 2.47
C ASN A 95 -0.35 -28.19 1.98
N THR A 96 0.51 -27.56 2.76
CA THR A 96 1.93 -27.35 2.44
C THR A 96 2.87 -28.14 3.35
N ALA A 97 2.31 -28.91 4.30
CA ALA A 97 3.04 -29.59 5.38
C ALA A 97 4.02 -28.67 6.12
N SER A 98 3.66 -27.39 6.22
CA SER A 98 4.52 -26.33 6.73
C SER A 98 4.11 -25.99 8.18
N GLN A 99 5.09 -25.75 9.06
CA GLN A 99 4.86 -25.51 10.49
C GLN A 99 5.84 -24.47 11.02
N PHE A 100 5.34 -23.34 11.51
CA PHE A 100 6.20 -22.25 11.98
C PHE A 100 5.62 -21.49 13.17
N LEU A 101 6.51 -20.83 13.90
CA LEU A 101 6.20 -20.01 15.05
C LEU A 101 5.66 -18.65 14.62
N HIS A 102 4.51 -18.28 15.16
CA HIS A 102 3.88 -16.98 15.02
C HIS A 102 3.88 -16.24 16.35
N ARG A 103 4.25 -14.97 16.30
CA ARG A 103 4.07 -14.01 17.39
C ARG A 103 2.97 -13.03 17.01
N PHE A 104 1.98 -12.91 17.88
CA PHE A 104 0.89 -11.96 17.76
C PHE A 104 1.01 -10.93 18.87
N THR A 105 0.85 -9.65 18.53
CA THR A 105 0.72 -8.57 19.49
C THR A 105 -0.60 -7.84 19.22
N PHE A 106 -1.35 -7.61 20.29
CA PHE A 106 -2.62 -6.90 20.27
C PHE A 106 -2.48 -5.66 21.15
N VAL A 107 -2.93 -4.52 20.65
CA VAL A 107 -3.16 -3.32 21.48
C VAL A 107 -4.65 -3.03 21.42
N LEU A 108 -5.24 -2.81 22.59
CA LEU A 108 -6.65 -2.59 22.76
C LEU A 108 -6.90 -1.27 23.47
N HIS A 109 -7.99 -0.61 23.10
CA HIS A 109 -8.52 0.56 23.77
C HIS A 109 -9.95 0.29 24.22
N LEU A 110 -10.33 0.85 25.37
CA LEU A 110 -11.67 0.70 25.92
C LEU A 110 -12.62 1.70 25.22
N GLU A 111 -13.38 1.21 24.25
CA GLU A 111 -14.36 1.98 23.49
C GLU A 111 -15.77 1.67 23.99
N GLU A 112 -16.47 2.66 24.54
CA GLU A 112 -17.86 2.50 25.01
C GLU A 112 -18.01 1.31 25.99
N GLY A 113 -16.99 1.10 26.85
CA GLY A 113 -16.96 -0.01 27.80
C GLY A 113 -16.59 -1.38 27.20
N ASN A 114 -16.13 -1.45 25.95
CA ASN A 114 -15.70 -2.67 25.29
C ASN A 114 -14.24 -2.58 24.88
N TRP A 115 -13.44 -3.58 25.25
CA TRP A 115 -12.08 -3.69 24.73
C TRP A 115 -12.11 -3.98 23.23
N ARG A 116 -11.60 -3.04 22.44
CA ARG A 116 -11.47 -3.19 21.00
C ARG A 116 -10.03 -3.08 20.57
N MET A 117 -9.64 -3.91 19.61
CA MET A 117 -8.28 -3.93 19.09
C MET A 117 -8.07 -2.71 18.21
N VAL A 118 -7.13 -1.84 18.61
CA VAL A 118 -6.67 -0.70 17.82
C VAL A 118 -5.38 -1.00 17.06
N GLN A 119 -4.63 -2.03 17.48
CA GLN A 119 -3.50 -2.53 16.72
C GLN A 119 -3.40 -4.05 16.78
N LEU A 120 -3.11 -4.65 15.64
CA LEU A 120 -2.73 -6.05 15.51
C LEU A 120 -1.39 -6.14 14.79
N HIS A 121 -0.48 -6.94 15.32
CA HIS A 121 0.78 -7.23 14.67
C HIS A 121 1.00 -8.74 14.64
N VAL A 122 1.17 -9.29 13.44
CA VAL A 122 1.46 -10.70 13.19
C VAL A 122 2.88 -10.80 12.63
N SER A 123 3.75 -11.46 13.39
CA SER A 123 5.17 -11.60 13.09
C SER A 123 5.53 -13.09 12.97
N ASN A 124 6.14 -13.48 11.86
CA ASN A 124 6.60 -14.84 11.60
C ASN A 124 7.85 -14.82 10.70
N PRO A 125 8.66 -15.89 10.66
CA PRO A 125 9.98 -15.88 10.04
C PRO A 125 10.01 -16.23 8.53
N LEU A 126 8.87 -16.39 7.85
CA LEU A 126 8.84 -16.85 6.44
C LEU A 126 7.97 -16.00 5.51
N PRO A 127 8.36 -15.83 4.23
CA PRO A 127 7.51 -15.23 3.19
C PRO A 127 6.20 -16.00 2.95
N ASN A 128 5.12 -15.31 2.57
CA ASN A 128 3.79 -15.91 2.34
C ASN A 128 3.79 -16.98 1.22
N MET A 129 4.62 -16.80 0.18
CA MET A 129 4.82 -17.79 -0.89
C MET A 129 5.30 -19.15 -0.34
N ASP A 130 6.26 -19.14 0.59
CA ASP A 130 6.81 -20.36 1.20
C ASP A 130 5.83 -20.99 2.20
N LYS A 131 4.92 -20.18 2.75
CA LYS A 131 3.92 -20.57 3.75
C LYS A 131 2.71 -21.28 3.13
N MET A 132 2.15 -20.75 2.04
CA MET A 132 0.80 -21.10 1.56
C MET A 132 0.71 -21.51 0.09
N GLY A 133 1.79 -21.40 -0.68
CA GLY A 133 1.80 -21.78 -2.12
C GLY A 133 0.99 -20.85 -3.03
N ALA A 134 0.50 -19.72 -2.51
CA ALA A 134 -0.18 -18.65 -3.23
C ALA A 134 0.05 -17.33 -2.49
N ASP A 135 0.13 -16.21 -3.23
CA ASP A 135 0.02 -14.88 -2.66
C ASP A 135 -1.44 -14.63 -2.26
N HIS A 136 -1.66 -14.25 -1.00
CA HIS A 136 -3.00 -13.86 -0.53
C HIS A 136 -3.36 -12.51 -1.12
N HIS A 137 -4.22 -12.53 -2.14
CA HIS A 137 -4.71 -11.33 -2.76
C HIS A 137 -6.08 -10.88 -2.27
N ALA A 138 -6.95 -11.63 -1.59
CA ALA A 138 -8.30 -11.11 -1.36
C ALA A 138 -8.55 -10.27 -0.12
N LEU A 139 -7.53 -9.83 0.63
CA LEU A 139 -7.70 -8.53 1.28
C LEU A 139 -7.45 -7.40 0.28
N ASP A 140 -6.52 -7.54 -0.66
CA ASP A 140 -6.36 -6.59 -1.77
C ASP A 140 -7.58 -6.62 -2.71
N ASP A 141 -8.16 -7.78 -3.03
CA ASP A 141 -9.35 -7.93 -3.88
C ASP A 141 -10.62 -7.48 -3.15
N LEU A 142 -10.70 -7.64 -1.82
CA LEU A 142 -11.84 -7.12 -1.06
C LEU A 142 -11.71 -5.63 -0.76
N ILE A 143 -10.49 -5.13 -0.62
CA ILE A 143 -10.21 -3.71 -0.70
C ILE A 143 -10.65 -3.24 -2.09
N GLU A 144 -10.25 -3.86 -3.20
CA GLU A 144 -10.75 -3.53 -4.56
C GLU A 144 -12.29 -3.63 -4.68
N ALA A 145 -12.95 -4.59 -4.04
CA ALA A 145 -14.42 -4.73 -4.06
C ALA A 145 -15.14 -3.67 -3.21
N ALA A 146 -14.66 -3.36 -2.01
CA ALA A 146 -15.18 -2.28 -1.17
C ALA A 146 -14.86 -0.88 -1.75
N ARG A 147 -13.74 -0.77 -2.48
CA ARG A 147 -13.40 0.36 -3.33
C ARG A 147 -14.42 0.48 -4.47
N ALA A 148 -14.84 -0.62 -5.11
CA ALA A 148 -15.88 -0.64 -6.15
C ALA A 148 -17.29 -0.24 -5.64
N ASP A 149 -17.62 -0.48 -4.38
CA ASP A 149 -18.87 0.01 -3.77
C ASP A 149 -18.79 1.52 -3.39
N ASN A 150 -17.64 2.00 -2.90
CA ASN A 150 -17.42 3.44 -2.67
C ASN A 150 -17.32 4.24 -3.99
N VAL A 151 -16.88 3.61 -5.08
CA VAL A 151 -16.97 4.09 -6.47
C VAL A 151 -18.42 4.39 -6.86
N MET A 152 -19.43 3.71 -6.32
CA MET A 152 -20.82 4.05 -6.62
C MET A 152 -21.33 5.31 -5.88
N GLN A 153 -20.57 5.84 -4.91
CA GLN A 153 -20.94 7.03 -4.12
C GLN A 153 -20.02 8.24 -4.34
N GLY A 154 -18.86 8.08 -4.97
CA GLY A 154 -17.92 9.17 -5.24
C GLY A 154 -18.34 10.09 -6.40
N GLN A 155 -17.76 11.28 -6.47
CA GLN A 155 -17.98 12.16 -7.62
C GLN A 155 -17.16 11.65 -8.81
N SER A 156 -17.84 11.40 -9.94
CA SER A 156 -17.18 11.06 -11.20
C SER A 156 -16.46 12.30 -11.75
N GLY A 157 -15.19 12.15 -12.09
CA GLY A 157 -14.39 13.23 -12.64
C GLY A 157 -13.21 12.71 -13.47
N VAL A 158 -12.51 13.60 -14.16
CA VAL A 158 -11.26 13.25 -14.85
C VAL A 158 -10.10 13.67 -13.97
N ALA A 159 -9.18 12.74 -13.72
CA ALA A 159 -7.93 13.03 -13.02
C ALA A 159 -6.74 12.37 -13.71
N THR A 160 -5.55 12.88 -13.40
CA THR A 160 -4.28 12.28 -13.76
C THR A 160 -3.68 11.63 -12.52
N VAL A 161 -3.44 10.33 -12.60
CA VAL A 161 -2.80 9.53 -11.56
C VAL A 161 -1.33 9.37 -11.93
N MET A 162 -0.46 9.64 -10.96
CA MET A 162 0.99 9.49 -11.05
C MET A 162 1.44 8.45 -10.04
N PHE A 163 2.27 7.51 -10.48
CA PHE A 163 2.98 6.58 -9.62
C PHE A 163 4.48 6.87 -9.71
N THR A 164 5.16 6.83 -8.56
CA THR A 164 6.62 6.82 -8.48
C THR A 164 7.07 5.54 -7.80
N ASP A 165 8.26 5.08 -8.14
CA ASP A 165 8.85 3.87 -7.55
C ASP A 165 10.38 3.94 -7.60
N ILE A 166 11.07 3.42 -6.58
CA ILE A 166 12.53 3.40 -6.55
C ILE A 166 13.04 2.19 -7.32
N VAL A 167 13.99 2.44 -8.23
CA VAL A 167 14.62 1.37 -9.00
C VAL A 167 15.59 0.59 -8.13
N GLY A 168 15.43 -0.73 -8.11
CA GLY A 168 16.37 -1.64 -7.45
C GLY A 168 16.36 -1.53 -5.93
N SER A 169 15.25 -1.09 -5.35
CA SER A 169 15.11 -0.84 -3.92
C SER A 169 15.51 -2.01 -3.03
N SER A 170 15.13 -3.25 -3.36
CA SER A 170 15.52 -4.43 -2.57
C SER A 170 17.04 -4.60 -2.49
N VAL A 171 17.75 -4.41 -3.62
CA VAL A 171 19.22 -4.53 -3.68
C VAL A 171 19.89 -3.39 -2.91
N ILE A 172 19.35 -2.18 -3.02
CA ILE A 172 19.85 -1.01 -2.27
C ILE A 172 19.65 -1.24 -0.77
N ALA A 173 18.46 -1.67 -0.35
CA ALA A 173 18.10 -1.94 1.03
C ALA A 173 19.02 -2.99 1.67
N GLU A 174 19.27 -4.10 0.98
CA GLU A 174 20.23 -5.13 1.42
C GLU A 174 21.65 -4.57 1.58
N THR A 175 22.06 -3.65 0.70
CA THR A 175 23.42 -3.09 0.70
C THR A 175 23.64 -2.09 1.82
N VAL A 176 22.67 -1.21 2.10
CA VAL A 176 22.82 -0.10 3.07
C VAL A 176 22.23 -0.38 4.44
N GLY A 177 21.46 -1.47 4.56
CA GLY A 177 20.76 -1.89 5.77
C GLY A 177 19.46 -1.12 6.04
N ASP A 178 18.52 -1.79 6.70
CA ASP A 178 17.13 -1.34 6.86
C ASP A 178 16.97 0.06 7.47
N ILE A 179 17.80 0.43 8.44
CA ILE A 179 17.72 1.74 9.12
C ILE A 179 18.09 2.86 8.13
N THR A 180 19.19 2.68 7.41
CA THR A 180 19.65 3.66 6.41
C THR A 180 18.64 3.77 5.28
N TRP A 181 18.16 2.61 4.80
CA TRP A 181 17.16 2.53 3.76
C TRP A 181 15.86 3.24 4.15
N SER A 182 15.32 2.97 5.34
CA SER A 182 14.09 3.59 5.83
C SER A 182 14.21 5.12 5.92
N ARG A 183 15.35 5.64 6.35
CA ARG A 183 15.61 7.09 6.36
C ARG A 183 15.63 7.67 4.95
N CYS A 184 16.36 7.02 4.02
CA CYS A 184 16.46 7.47 2.64
C CYS A 184 15.10 7.47 1.92
N VAL A 185 14.29 6.43 2.14
CA VAL A 185 12.91 6.36 1.63
C VAL A 185 12.05 7.48 2.23
N GLY A 186 12.15 7.74 3.53
CA GLY A 186 11.42 8.83 4.19
C GLY A 186 11.76 10.20 3.60
N GLU A 187 13.05 10.51 3.44
CA GLU A 187 13.53 11.75 2.80
C GLU A 187 13.05 11.87 1.35
N HIS A 188 13.05 10.76 0.61
CA HIS A 188 12.55 10.72 -0.76
C HIS A 188 11.05 10.99 -0.85
N ILE A 189 10.24 10.33 -0.03
CA ILE A 189 8.78 10.52 -0.01
C ILE A 189 8.43 11.97 0.35
N GLU A 190 9.14 12.59 1.29
CA GLU A 190 8.88 13.99 1.65
C GLU A 190 9.25 14.97 0.54
N MET A 191 10.31 14.69 -0.23
CA MET A 191 10.62 15.49 -1.43
C MET A 191 9.52 15.36 -2.49
N VAL A 192 9.06 14.14 -2.77
CA VAL A 192 7.96 13.89 -3.72
C VAL A 192 6.70 14.61 -3.24
N ARG A 193 6.37 14.54 -1.95
CA ARG A 193 5.22 15.22 -1.33
C ARG A 193 5.29 16.73 -1.58
N ALA A 194 6.44 17.35 -1.33
CA ALA A 194 6.63 18.78 -1.54
C ALA A 194 6.39 19.19 -3.01
N CYS A 195 6.96 18.43 -3.97
CA CYS A 195 6.73 18.68 -5.39
C CYS A 195 5.26 18.52 -5.78
N VAL A 196 4.58 17.51 -5.25
CA VAL A 196 3.16 17.24 -5.52
C VAL A 196 2.28 18.38 -5.00
N GLU A 197 2.51 18.84 -3.78
CA GLU A 197 1.76 19.94 -3.17
C GLU A 197 1.96 21.27 -3.90
N VAL A 198 3.19 21.61 -4.29
CA VAL A 198 3.52 22.83 -5.05
C VAL A 198 2.80 22.86 -6.41
N ASN A 199 2.65 21.69 -7.05
CA ASN A 199 1.96 21.56 -8.33
C ASN A 199 0.43 21.39 -8.19
N GLY A 200 -0.13 21.59 -6.99
CA GLY A 200 -1.56 21.49 -6.74
C GLY A 200 -2.11 20.06 -6.86
N GLY A 201 -1.23 19.06 -6.73
CA GLY A 201 -1.60 17.66 -6.63
C GLY A 201 -1.84 17.24 -5.18
N ARG A 202 -2.23 15.98 -5.02
CA ARG A 202 -2.40 15.33 -3.72
C ARG A 202 -1.68 14.00 -3.72
N MET A 203 -0.81 13.80 -2.72
CA MET A 203 -0.29 12.46 -2.42
C MET A 203 -1.37 11.69 -1.67
N ILE A 204 -1.81 10.57 -2.24
CA ILE A 204 -2.87 9.73 -1.67
C ILE A 204 -2.30 8.77 -0.65
N LYS A 205 -1.25 8.03 -1.05
CA LYS A 205 -0.57 7.04 -0.20
C LYS A 205 0.85 6.77 -0.68
N SER A 206 1.70 6.32 0.24
CA SER A 206 2.96 5.64 -0.08
C SER A 206 2.72 4.14 -0.22
N LEU A 207 3.58 3.48 -1.00
CA LEU A 207 3.53 2.06 -1.33
C LEU A 207 4.91 1.46 -1.09
N GLY A 208 5.34 1.46 0.18
CA GLY A 208 6.72 1.15 0.54
C GLY A 208 7.66 2.29 0.17
N ASP A 209 8.41 2.10 -0.91
CA ASP A 209 9.37 3.03 -1.51
C ASP A 209 8.79 3.85 -2.67
N GLY A 210 7.59 3.48 -3.15
CA GLY A 210 6.84 4.21 -4.16
C GLY A 210 5.76 5.14 -3.59
N THR A 211 5.18 5.96 -4.46
CA THR A 211 4.07 6.86 -4.12
C THR A 211 2.95 6.80 -5.15
N MET A 212 1.71 7.06 -4.70
CA MET A 212 0.56 7.30 -5.54
C MET A 212 0.06 8.73 -5.32
N CYS A 213 0.00 9.50 -6.40
CA CYS A 213 -0.40 10.91 -6.40
C CYS A 213 -1.44 11.18 -7.47
N THR A 214 -2.25 12.22 -7.25
CA THR A 214 -3.33 12.60 -8.17
C THR A 214 -3.36 14.09 -8.42
N PHE A 215 -3.73 14.44 -9.64
CA PHE A 215 -3.85 15.82 -10.11
C PHE A 215 -5.13 15.98 -10.91
N THR A 216 -5.80 17.12 -10.77
CA THR A 216 -6.93 17.50 -11.63
C THR A 216 -6.48 17.94 -13.03
N SER A 217 -5.16 18.13 -13.23
CA SER A 217 -4.56 18.60 -14.48
C SER A 217 -3.40 17.69 -14.91
N ALA A 218 -3.47 17.16 -16.14
CA ALA A 218 -2.39 16.35 -16.73
C ALA A 218 -1.10 17.16 -16.90
N ARG A 219 -1.23 18.46 -17.22
CA ARG A 219 -0.11 19.40 -17.30
C ARG A 219 0.61 19.51 -15.97
N ALA A 220 -0.13 19.75 -14.89
CA ALA A 220 0.44 19.88 -13.55
C ALA A 220 1.15 18.60 -13.10
N ALA A 221 0.55 17.44 -13.39
CA ALA A 221 1.16 16.15 -13.09
C ALA A 221 2.49 15.93 -13.84
N MET A 222 2.56 16.29 -15.12
CA MET A 222 3.78 16.17 -15.91
C MET A 222 4.87 17.16 -15.49
N THR A 223 4.51 18.41 -15.16
CA THR A 223 5.45 19.38 -14.59
C THR A 223 6.01 18.86 -13.25
N CYS A 224 5.14 18.37 -12.38
CA CYS A 224 5.55 17.74 -11.12
C CYS A 224 6.52 16.57 -11.35
N ALA A 225 6.21 15.67 -12.29
CA ALA A 225 7.08 14.53 -12.61
C ALA A 225 8.47 14.96 -13.10
N GLN A 226 8.55 16.03 -13.91
CA GLN A 226 9.83 16.61 -14.33
C GLN A 226 10.59 17.18 -13.11
N GLU A 227 9.93 17.98 -12.28
CA GLU A 227 10.54 18.56 -11.07
C GLU A 227 11.06 17.51 -10.09
N ILE A 228 10.34 16.40 -9.91
CA ILE A 228 10.80 15.28 -9.08
C ILE A 228 12.09 14.70 -9.67
N GLN A 229 12.15 14.41 -10.98
CA GLN A 229 13.37 13.87 -11.61
C GLN A 229 14.56 14.86 -11.49
N LEU A 230 14.31 16.15 -11.68
CA LEU A 230 15.32 17.21 -11.48
C LEU A 230 15.79 17.29 -10.02
N GLY A 231 14.89 17.19 -9.04
CA GLY A 231 15.20 17.17 -7.62
C GLY A 231 16.06 15.97 -7.22
N MET A 232 15.74 14.79 -7.77
CA MET A 232 16.55 13.57 -7.58
C MET A 232 17.94 13.71 -8.19
N GLN A 233 18.06 14.29 -9.38
CA GLN A 233 19.36 14.49 -10.03
C GLN A 233 20.28 15.45 -9.27
N ASN A 234 19.72 16.48 -8.62
CA ASN A 234 20.48 17.47 -7.86
C ASN A 234 20.88 16.98 -6.45
N THR A 235 20.39 15.81 -6.03
CA THR A 235 20.69 15.26 -4.72
C THR A 235 22.03 14.54 -4.74
N ALA A 236 22.99 15.02 -3.94
CA ALA A 236 24.31 14.39 -3.77
C ALA A 236 24.35 13.32 -2.66
N ALA A 237 23.19 12.89 -2.16
CA ALA A 237 23.08 11.91 -1.09
C ALA A 237 23.37 10.49 -1.61
N GLU A 238 24.09 9.70 -0.80
CA GLU A 238 24.33 8.28 -1.05
C GLU A 238 23.45 7.41 -0.13
N PRO A 239 22.92 6.27 -0.61
CA PRO A 239 23.06 5.76 -1.99
C PRO A 239 22.28 6.61 -2.99
N ARG A 240 22.82 6.77 -4.21
CA ARG A 240 22.07 7.43 -5.29
C ARG A 240 20.78 6.67 -5.60
N ILE A 241 19.65 7.29 -5.30
CA ILE A 241 18.31 6.76 -5.60
C ILE A 241 17.89 7.21 -6.99
N GLN A 242 17.50 6.25 -7.83
CA GLN A 242 16.86 6.50 -9.11
C GLN A 242 15.39 6.11 -9.02
N ILE A 243 14.53 6.92 -9.61
CA ILE A 243 13.10 6.63 -9.64
C ILE A 243 12.60 6.46 -11.07
N ARG A 244 11.55 5.67 -11.19
CA ARG A 244 10.72 5.57 -12.38
C ARG A 244 9.36 6.20 -12.09
N ILE A 245 8.80 6.88 -13.08
CA ILE A 245 7.51 7.57 -12.94
C ILE A 245 6.56 7.12 -14.04
N GLY A 246 5.30 6.84 -13.69
CA GLY A 246 4.22 6.54 -14.63
C GLY A 246 3.03 7.47 -14.47
N LEU A 247 2.47 7.97 -15.57
CA LEU A 247 1.26 8.80 -15.55
C LEU A 247 0.15 8.26 -16.46
N HIS A 248 -1.08 8.31 -15.96
CA HIS A 248 -2.27 8.07 -16.77
C HIS A 248 -3.42 9.02 -16.39
N THR A 249 -4.13 9.51 -17.40
CA THR A 249 -5.31 10.36 -17.25
C THR A 249 -6.54 9.62 -17.72
N GLY A 250 -7.60 9.67 -16.93
CA GLY A 250 -8.90 9.10 -17.30
C GLY A 250 -9.98 9.43 -16.29
N GLU A 251 -11.15 8.83 -16.48
CA GLU A 251 -12.26 8.93 -15.54
C GLU A 251 -11.94 8.17 -14.26
N VAL A 252 -11.97 8.90 -13.16
CA VAL A 252 -11.79 8.40 -11.82
C VAL A 252 -13.04 8.66 -11.02
N ILE A 253 -13.20 7.88 -9.96
CA ILE A 253 -14.19 8.19 -8.96
C ILE A 253 -13.46 8.62 -7.71
N ASP A 254 -13.66 9.88 -7.35
CA ASP A 254 -13.06 10.52 -6.19
C ASP A 254 -13.98 10.32 -4.98
N THR A 255 -13.45 9.63 -3.98
CA THR A 255 -14.15 9.34 -2.72
C THR A 255 -13.70 10.27 -1.58
N GLY A 256 -12.89 11.29 -1.88
CA GLY A 256 -12.30 12.21 -0.93
C GLY A 256 -11.11 11.63 -0.15
N ALA A 257 -11.01 10.32 0.01
CA ALA A 257 -9.90 9.65 0.70
C ALA A 257 -8.96 8.87 -0.25
N ASP A 258 -9.47 8.41 -1.39
CA ASP A 258 -8.72 7.60 -2.36
C ASP A 258 -9.37 7.73 -3.75
N PHE A 259 -8.62 7.34 -4.78
CA PHE A 259 -9.06 7.35 -6.18
C PHE A 259 -9.13 5.91 -6.70
N PHE A 260 -10.16 5.61 -7.47
CA PHE A 260 -10.46 4.24 -7.91
C PHE A 260 -10.75 4.14 -9.40
N GLY A 261 -10.63 2.90 -9.90
CA GLY A 261 -10.99 2.52 -11.26
C GLY A 261 -9.82 2.01 -12.08
N THR A 262 -10.14 1.61 -13.33
CA THR A 262 -9.16 1.14 -14.32
C THR A 262 -8.02 2.13 -14.56
N VAL A 263 -8.24 3.41 -14.27
CA VAL A 263 -7.23 4.47 -14.39
C VAL A 263 -6.06 4.27 -13.43
N VAL A 264 -6.31 3.89 -12.17
CA VAL A 264 -5.25 3.65 -11.17
C VAL A 264 -4.42 2.43 -11.58
N ASN A 265 -5.10 1.34 -11.91
CA ASN A 265 -4.45 0.10 -12.36
C ASN A 265 -3.59 0.35 -13.60
N LYS A 266 -4.10 1.12 -14.56
CA LYS A 266 -3.36 1.45 -15.77
C LYS A 266 -2.19 2.40 -15.51
N ALA A 267 -2.32 3.39 -14.62
CA ALA A 267 -1.21 4.25 -14.21
C ALA A 267 -0.06 3.45 -13.59
N ALA A 268 -0.37 2.52 -12.68
CA ALA A 268 0.62 1.63 -12.07
C ALA A 268 1.33 0.74 -13.11
N ARG A 269 0.59 0.18 -14.07
CA ARG A 269 1.19 -0.62 -15.16
C ARG A 269 2.08 0.22 -16.07
N ILE A 270 1.73 1.48 -16.31
CA ILE A 270 2.55 2.40 -17.09
C ILE A 270 3.84 2.77 -16.35
N ALA A 271 3.79 2.98 -15.02
CA ALA A 271 4.98 3.19 -14.21
C ALA A 271 5.95 2.01 -14.29
N ASN A 272 5.44 0.78 -14.29
CA ASN A 272 6.27 -0.42 -14.42
C ASN A 272 6.97 -0.54 -15.79
N LEU A 273 6.50 0.17 -16.82
CA LEU A 273 7.17 0.24 -18.13
C LEU A 273 8.26 1.32 -18.21
N ALA A 274 8.36 2.18 -17.19
CA ALA A 274 9.42 3.18 -17.10
C ALA A 274 10.71 2.53 -16.56
N GLY A 275 11.81 2.81 -17.23
CA GLY A 275 13.16 2.52 -16.76
C GLY A 275 13.65 3.51 -15.70
N PRO A 276 14.91 3.36 -15.26
CA PRO A 276 15.51 4.28 -14.29
C PRO A 276 15.57 5.69 -14.83
N GLU A 277 15.15 6.66 -14.02
CA GLU A 277 15.12 8.08 -14.37
C GLU A 277 14.23 8.40 -15.59
N GLU A 278 13.26 7.53 -15.89
CA GLU A 278 12.27 7.73 -16.95
C GLU A 278 10.92 8.20 -16.41
N ILE A 279 10.20 8.93 -17.25
CA ILE A 279 8.80 9.29 -17.05
C ILE A 279 8.01 8.70 -18.21
N ARG A 280 7.23 7.64 -17.96
CA ARG A 280 6.35 7.04 -18.96
C ARG A 280 4.93 7.56 -18.78
N ILE A 281 4.29 7.93 -19.88
CA ILE A 281 2.91 8.43 -19.86
C ILE A 281 2.01 7.65 -20.81
N SER A 282 0.72 7.59 -20.47
CA SER A 282 -0.30 7.07 -21.37
C SER A 282 -0.55 7.99 -22.56
N ASP A 283 -1.06 7.43 -23.65
CA ASP A 283 -1.55 8.22 -24.79
C ASP A 283 -2.66 9.22 -24.40
N ALA A 284 -3.55 8.83 -23.48
CA ALA A 284 -4.58 9.73 -22.96
C ALA A 284 -3.99 10.96 -22.26
N THR A 285 -2.95 10.78 -21.44
CA THR A 285 -2.24 11.89 -20.77
C THR A 285 -1.55 12.79 -21.79
N ARG A 286 -0.91 12.21 -22.81
CA ARG A 286 -0.29 12.97 -23.91
C ARG A 286 -1.32 13.83 -24.63
N LEU A 287 -2.50 13.29 -24.93
CA LEU A 287 -3.54 14.01 -25.67
C LEU A 287 -4.11 15.21 -24.89
N MET A 288 -4.11 15.15 -23.55
CA MET A 288 -4.65 16.21 -22.69
C MET A 288 -3.89 17.55 -22.75
N ILE A 289 -2.64 17.55 -23.22
CA ILE A 289 -1.84 18.78 -23.35
C ILE A 289 -1.80 19.38 -24.76
N GLY A 290 -2.30 18.67 -25.78
CA GLY A 290 -2.26 19.14 -27.17
C GLY A 290 -0.85 19.44 -27.68
N THR A 291 -0.63 20.63 -28.24
CA THR A 291 0.63 21.06 -28.87
C THR A 291 1.49 21.95 -27.99
N ASP A 292 1.48 21.73 -26.67
CA ASP A 292 2.29 22.51 -25.76
C ASP A 292 3.79 22.28 -25.98
N ALA A 293 4.50 23.34 -26.36
CA ALA A 293 5.94 23.32 -26.64
C ALA A 293 6.82 23.00 -25.42
N ASN A 294 6.28 23.11 -24.20
CA ASN A 294 7.03 22.80 -22.98
C ASN A 294 7.16 21.29 -22.71
N PHE A 295 6.40 20.44 -23.43
CA PHE A 295 6.48 19.00 -23.29
C PHE A 295 6.89 18.36 -24.61
N SER A 296 7.91 17.50 -24.56
CA SER A 296 8.32 16.69 -25.71
C SER A 296 8.29 15.21 -25.36
N PHE A 297 7.97 14.39 -26.35
CA PHE A 297 7.75 12.96 -26.18
C PHE A 297 8.61 12.14 -27.13
N SER A 298 9.06 10.99 -26.66
CA SER A 298 9.84 10.02 -27.44
C SER A 298 9.35 8.60 -27.16
N ASP A 299 9.98 7.62 -27.81
CA ASP A 299 9.77 6.18 -27.58
C ASP A 299 8.29 5.78 -27.45
N GLN A 300 7.52 6.09 -28.50
CA GLN A 300 6.14 5.65 -28.58
C GLN A 300 6.10 4.14 -28.74
N THR A 301 5.57 3.45 -27.73
CA THR A 301 5.41 2.00 -27.75
C THR A 301 3.94 1.62 -27.68
N ARG A 302 3.58 0.48 -28.29
CA ARG A 302 2.23 -0.07 -28.25
C ARG A 302 2.29 -1.55 -27.92
N GLY A 303 1.60 -1.97 -26.87
CA GLY A 303 1.65 -3.34 -26.39
C GLY A 303 0.54 -3.66 -25.38
N PRO A 304 0.41 -4.93 -24.97
CA PRO A 304 -0.50 -5.30 -23.89
C PRO A 304 0.01 -4.78 -22.54
N LEU A 305 -0.90 -4.44 -21.63
CA LEU A 305 -0.57 -4.21 -20.22
C LEU A 305 -1.17 -5.36 -19.41
N ARG A 306 -0.38 -5.99 -18.54
CA ARG A 306 -0.83 -7.17 -17.77
C ARG A 306 -2.11 -6.87 -16.99
N GLY A 307 -3.15 -7.66 -17.25
CA GLY A 307 -4.46 -7.55 -16.58
C GLY A 307 -5.38 -6.47 -17.16
N LEU A 308 -5.03 -5.86 -18.30
CA LEU A 308 -5.87 -4.90 -19.01
C LEU A 308 -6.13 -5.39 -20.44
N ASP A 309 -7.37 -5.25 -20.88
CA ASP A 309 -7.77 -5.68 -22.21
C ASP A 309 -7.25 -4.76 -23.31
N GLY A 310 -6.85 -5.38 -24.42
CA GLY A 310 -6.44 -4.70 -25.63
C GLY A 310 -4.98 -4.26 -25.62
N SER A 311 -4.70 -3.26 -26.44
CA SER A 311 -3.35 -2.74 -26.66
C SER A 311 -3.31 -1.26 -26.31
N HIS A 312 -2.29 -0.88 -25.56
CA HIS A 312 -2.15 0.46 -25.00
C HIS A 312 -0.90 1.12 -25.56
N THR A 313 -1.04 2.38 -25.95
CA THR A 313 0.05 3.22 -26.41
C THR A 313 0.61 4.02 -25.22
N THR A 314 1.94 4.07 -25.11
CA THR A 314 2.65 4.87 -24.11
C THR A 314 3.79 5.64 -24.75
N HIS A 315 4.24 6.70 -24.09
CA HIS A 315 5.30 7.59 -24.56
C HIS A 315 6.25 7.89 -23.41
N LEU A 316 7.53 8.11 -23.69
CA LEU A 316 8.43 8.74 -22.73
C LEU A 316 8.22 10.26 -22.78
N LEU A 317 8.04 10.88 -21.61
CA LEU A 317 8.12 12.33 -21.45
C LEU A 317 9.60 12.70 -21.27
N ASN A 318 10.13 13.49 -22.20
CA ASN A 318 11.49 14.00 -22.10
C ASN A 318 11.51 15.12 -21.05
N TRP A 319 12.24 14.90 -19.97
CA TRP A 319 12.40 15.87 -18.88
C TRP A 319 13.81 16.45 -18.81
N ARG A 320 14.75 15.86 -19.55
CA ARG A 320 16.09 16.40 -19.76
C ARG A 320 16.03 17.38 -20.93
N THR A 321 16.55 18.58 -20.73
CA THR A 321 16.85 19.48 -21.85
C THR A 321 17.78 18.71 -22.80
N PRO A 322 17.52 18.67 -24.12
CA PRO A 322 18.55 18.21 -25.04
C PRO A 322 19.79 19.08 -24.78
N ALA A 323 20.96 18.44 -24.64
CA ALA A 323 22.21 19.18 -24.60
C ALA A 323 22.26 20.07 -25.86
N PRO A 324 22.69 21.34 -25.76
CA PRO A 324 22.98 22.09 -26.97
C PRO A 324 24.04 21.31 -27.76
N ASP A 325 23.71 21.01 -29.02
CA ASP A 325 24.66 20.44 -30.00
C ASP A 325 25.91 21.31 -30.15
#